data_AF-A0AAF0INZ4-F1
#
_entry.id   AF-A0AAF0INZ4-F1
#
_cell.length_a   1.000
_cell.length_b   1.000
_cell.length_c   1.000
_cell.angle_alpha   90.00
_cell.angle_beta   90.00
_cell.angle_gamma   90.00
#
_symmetry.space_group_name_H-M   'P 1'
#
loop_
_entity.id
_entity.type
_entity.pdbx_description
1 polymer ?
#
loop_
_entity_poly.entity_id
_entity_poly.type
_entity_poly.pdbx_seq_one_letter_code
_entity_poly.pdbx_strand_id
1 'polypeptide(L)'
;MRQKRAKSYKRLVHQYVLHFQFREPFQVLIDNSFAESLVQYKLGNVLCVDKVKPMITQCCMVALYNAEKEAESEDKMRISQAIALAKQWERRKCNHREPLAPLACLEQVIGPTNKHRYMLAANEPPLRRALRRVVPGLPIVHYSQSVLVLEPMSDVTERYIATMEVNKSAISSTERKLLAQDTEAEASQPALQPVKRKRPKAPNPLSVKKPKNEKKAPKRAEPPTSTHTTAQQTSRRRKKRGRGSGAVEASHDTD
;
A
#
# COMPACT_ATOMS: atom_id res chain seq x y z
N MET A 1 -5.23 14.50 11.87
CA MET A 1 -3.86 14.08 11.46
C MET A 1 -3.61 12.57 11.64
N ARG A 2 -3.90 11.97 12.81
CA ARG A 2 -3.69 10.54 13.12
C ARG A 2 -4.34 9.55 12.13
N GLN A 3 -5.60 9.79 11.75
CA GLN A 3 -6.33 8.90 10.82
C GLN A 3 -5.73 8.89 9.40
N LYS A 4 -5.30 10.05 8.89
CA LYS A 4 -4.61 10.16 7.59
C LYS A 4 -3.31 9.35 7.58
N ARG A 5 -2.54 9.47 8.67
CA ARG A 5 -1.30 8.71 8.88
C ARG A 5 -1.56 7.20 8.95
N ALA A 6 -2.56 6.76 9.71
CA ALA A 6 -2.94 5.35 9.79
C ALA A 6 -3.33 4.77 8.41
N LYS A 7 -4.07 5.52 7.59
CA LYS A 7 -4.40 5.12 6.20
C LYS A 7 -3.15 5.01 5.32
N SER A 8 -2.23 5.97 5.43
CA SER A 8 -0.95 5.95 4.71
C SER A 8 -0.10 4.74 5.11
N TYR A 9 0.03 4.44 6.41
CA TYR A 9 0.78 3.29 6.89
C TYR A 9 0.14 1.96 6.49
N LYS A 10 -1.19 1.85 6.53
CA LYS A 10 -1.89 0.66 6.00
C LYS A 10 -1.60 0.44 4.52
N ARG A 11 -1.62 1.50 3.71
CA ARG A 11 -1.26 1.42 2.28
C ARG A 11 0.19 0.99 2.08
N LEU A 12 1.10 1.57 2.86
CA LEU A 12 2.53 1.28 2.78
C LEU A 12 2.85 -0.16 3.16
N VAL A 13 2.34 -0.64 4.31
CA VAL A 13 2.51 -2.04 4.73
C VAL A 13 1.89 -2.98 3.70
N HIS A 14 0.74 -2.64 3.13
CA HIS A 14 0.11 -3.43 2.09
C HIS A 14 1.00 -3.55 0.82
N GLN A 15 1.70 -2.49 0.41
CA GLN A 15 2.66 -2.57 -0.69
C GLN A 15 3.80 -3.55 -0.38
N TYR A 16 4.34 -3.53 0.83
CA TYR A 16 5.37 -4.51 1.24
C TYR A 16 4.84 -5.95 1.22
N VAL A 17 3.59 -6.17 1.63
CA VAL A 17 2.93 -7.49 1.54
C VAL A 17 2.81 -7.95 0.08
N LEU A 18 2.42 -7.06 -0.84
CA LEU A 18 2.25 -7.39 -2.27
C LEU A 18 3.57 -7.72 -2.98
N HIS A 19 4.61 -6.89 -2.79
CA HIS A 19 5.87 -7.04 -3.53
C HIS A 19 6.86 -8.00 -2.87
N PHE A 20 6.95 -7.96 -1.54
CA PHE A 20 7.95 -8.69 -0.75
C PHE A 20 7.37 -9.85 0.08
N GLN A 21 6.06 -10.12 -0.05
CA GLN A 21 5.41 -11.30 0.55
C GLN A 21 5.52 -11.34 2.08
N PHE A 22 5.46 -10.18 2.73
CA PHE A 22 5.34 -10.09 4.20
C PHE A 22 4.07 -10.81 4.67
N ARG A 23 4.16 -11.52 5.79
CA ARG A 23 3.04 -12.23 6.42
C ARG A 23 2.94 -11.86 7.90
N GLU A 24 1.71 -11.86 8.41
CA GLU A 24 1.47 -11.74 9.85
C GLU A 24 1.84 -13.07 10.54
N PRO A 25 2.46 -13.06 11.74
CA PRO A 25 2.91 -11.88 12.48
C PRO A 25 4.19 -11.26 11.90
N PHE A 26 4.21 -9.93 11.78
CA PHE A 26 5.35 -9.18 11.24
C PHE A 26 6.54 -9.28 12.21
N GLN A 27 7.69 -9.73 11.72
CA GLN A 27 8.91 -9.87 12.50
C GLN A 27 9.63 -8.52 12.57
N VAL A 28 9.66 -7.90 13.75
CA VAL A 28 10.28 -6.58 13.95
C VAL A 28 11.57 -6.76 14.74
N LEU A 29 12.71 -6.45 14.11
CA LEU A 29 14.00 -6.36 14.79
C LEU A 29 14.11 -5.02 15.51
N ILE A 30 14.28 -5.05 16.82
CA ILE A 30 14.40 -3.87 17.68
C ILE A 30 15.87 -3.62 18.00
N ASP A 31 16.31 -2.39 17.79
CA ASP A 31 17.63 -1.89 18.13
C ASP A 31 17.72 -1.44 19.60
N ASN A 32 18.94 -1.33 20.15
CA ASN A 32 19.17 -0.87 21.53
C ASN A 32 18.66 0.56 21.74
N SER A 33 18.97 1.49 20.82
CA SER A 33 18.51 2.89 20.87
C SER A 33 16.98 3.00 20.89
N PHE A 34 16.31 2.11 20.17
CA PHE A 34 14.85 2.07 20.11
C PHE A 34 14.25 1.51 21.40
N ALA A 35 14.88 0.51 22.00
CA ALA A 35 14.46 -0.07 23.28
C ALA A 35 14.50 0.96 24.43
N GLU A 36 15.53 1.79 24.47
CA GLU A 36 15.64 2.90 25.45
C GLU A 36 14.53 3.93 25.25
N SER A 37 14.25 4.29 23.99
CA SER A 37 13.21 5.27 23.67
C SER A 37 11.80 4.76 23.99
N LEU A 38 11.54 3.45 23.91
CA LEU A 38 10.27 2.87 24.34
C LEU A 38 9.97 3.16 25.81
N VAL A 39 11.00 3.08 26.67
CA VAL A 39 10.89 3.40 28.09
C VAL A 39 10.75 4.90 28.28
N GLN A 40 11.59 5.70 27.62
CA GLN A 40 11.58 7.16 27.73
C GLN A 40 10.19 7.75 27.43
N TYR A 41 9.52 7.23 26.40
CA TYR A 41 8.17 7.68 26.02
C TYR A 41 7.04 6.89 26.68
N LYS A 42 7.33 5.92 27.55
CA LYS A 42 6.36 5.05 28.24
C LYS A 42 5.43 4.31 27.27
N LEU A 43 5.97 3.83 26.15
CA LEU A 43 5.24 3.17 25.06
C LEU A 43 5.43 1.64 25.02
N GLY A 44 5.83 1.03 26.14
CA GLY A 44 6.23 -0.39 26.20
C GLY A 44 5.23 -1.39 25.60
N ASN A 45 3.92 -1.11 25.65
CA ASN A 45 2.88 -2.02 25.17
C ASN A 45 2.54 -1.87 23.68
N VAL A 46 3.10 -0.88 22.96
CA VAL A 46 2.67 -0.57 21.58
C VAL A 46 3.13 -1.63 20.57
N LEU A 47 4.20 -2.36 20.88
CA LEU A 47 4.76 -3.37 19.97
C LEU A 47 4.26 -4.80 20.25
N CYS A 48 3.63 -5.03 21.40
CA CYS A 48 3.06 -6.33 21.79
C CYS A 48 1.61 -6.47 21.29
N VAL A 49 1.42 -6.28 19.98
CA VAL A 49 0.14 -6.52 19.30
C VAL A 49 0.19 -7.90 18.67
N ASP A 50 -0.90 -8.67 18.66
CA ASP A 50 -0.95 -10.04 18.09
C ASP A 50 -0.40 -10.18 16.66
N LYS A 51 -0.40 -9.08 15.91
CA LYS A 51 0.08 -8.99 14.52
C LYS A 51 1.58 -8.76 14.40
N VAL A 52 2.28 -8.46 15.48
CA VAL A 52 3.69 -8.06 15.50
C VAL A 52 4.45 -8.98 16.45
N LYS A 53 5.55 -9.54 15.96
CA LYS A 53 6.48 -10.35 16.72
C LYS A 53 7.76 -9.51 16.97
N PRO A 54 7.90 -8.87 18.14
CA PRO A 54 9.11 -8.14 18.48
C PRO A 54 10.26 -9.13 18.71
N MET A 55 11.40 -8.83 18.09
CA MET A 55 12.61 -9.63 18.17
C MET A 55 13.80 -8.74 18.48
N ILE A 56 14.73 -9.22 19.31
CA ILE A 56 16.00 -8.52 19.58
C ILE A 56 17.19 -9.44 19.33
N THR A 57 18.26 -8.89 18.77
CA THR A 57 19.49 -9.66 18.52
C THR A 57 20.33 -9.79 19.80
N GLN A 58 21.17 -10.82 19.85
CA GLN A 58 22.07 -11.00 21.00
C GLN A 58 23.08 -9.84 21.12
N CYS A 59 23.62 -9.32 20.01
CA CYS A 59 24.53 -8.18 20.06
C CYS A 59 23.85 -6.90 20.57
N CYS A 60 22.61 -6.60 20.16
CA CYS A 60 21.86 -5.44 20.68
C CYS A 60 21.60 -5.58 22.19
N MET A 61 21.30 -6.80 22.67
CA MET A 61 21.17 -7.05 24.11
C MET A 61 22.48 -6.82 24.87
N VAL A 62 23.62 -7.24 24.32
CA VAL A 62 24.94 -6.97 24.92
C VAL A 62 25.25 -5.47 24.93
N ALA A 63 24.91 -4.75 23.86
CA ALA A 63 25.05 -3.30 23.81
C ALA A 63 24.23 -2.60 24.91
N LEU A 64 23.00 -3.05 25.18
CA LEU A 64 22.19 -2.53 26.30
C LEU A 64 22.85 -2.80 27.66
N TYR A 65 23.43 -3.99 27.87
CA TYR A 65 24.14 -4.29 29.12
C TYR A 65 25.42 -3.47 29.31
N ASN A 66 26.14 -3.17 28.23
CA ASN A 66 27.30 -2.30 28.29
C ASN A 66 26.88 -0.86 28.60
N ALA A 67 25.81 -0.38 27.95
CA ALA A 67 25.24 0.93 28.22
C ALA A 67 24.77 1.07 29.69
N GLU A 68 24.17 0.04 30.28
CA GLU A 68 23.76 0.04 31.70
C GLU A 68 24.97 0.17 32.66
N LYS A 69 26.13 -0.35 32.29
CA LYS A 69 27.36 -0.26 33.09
C LYS A 69 28.03 1.11 32.98
N GLU A 70 27.96 1.73 31.81
CA GLU A 70 28.56 3.03 31.52
C GLU A 70 27.68 4.22 31.95
N ALA A 71 26.37 4.00 32.13
CA ALA A 71 25.41 5.05 32.46
C ALA A 71 25.41 5.48 33.94
N GLU A 72 25.19 6.79 34.14
CA GLU A 72 24.95 7.42 35.44
C GLU A 72 23.55 7.08 36.01
N SER A 73 23.31 7.33 37.30
CA SER A 73 22.18 6.77 38.07
C SER A 73 20.79 6.85 37.42
N GLU A 74 20.43 8.01 36.85
CA GLU A 74 19.11 8.23 36.22
C GLU A 74 18.94 7.49 34.89
N ASP A 75 19.98 7.51 34.05
CA ASP A 75 19.97 6.83 32.75
C ASP A 75 20.08 5.31 32.94
N LYS A 76 20.83 4.87 33.94
CA LYS A 76 20.91 3.47 34.35
C LYS A 76 19.54 2.88 34.68
N MET A 77 18.69 3.60 35.42
CA MET A 77 17.33 3.13 35.72
C MET A 77 16.51 2.93 34.43
N ARG A 78 16.62 3.83 33.46
CA ARG A 78 15.89 3.73 32.18
C ARG A 78 16.39 2.56 31.33
N ILE A 79 17.70 2.38 31.24
CA ILE A 79 18.31 1.27 30.48
C ILE A 79 17.96 -0.06 31.15
N SER A 80 17.95 -0.15 32.48
CA SER A 80 17.54 -1.35 33.20
C SER A 80 16.08 -1.73 32.91
N GLN A 81 15.18 -0.75 32.86
CA GLN A 81 13.80 -0.95 32.42
C GLN A 81 13.73 -1.40 30.94
N ALA A 82 14.58 -0.85 30.07
CA ALA A 82 14.64 -1.25 28.67
C ALA A 82 15.12 -2.70 28.51
N ILE A 83 16.09 -3.12 29.32
CA ILE A 83 16.55 -4.52 29.41
C ILE A 83 15.42 -5.43 29.90
N ALA A 84 14.65 -5.01 30.90
CA ALA A 84 13.51 -5.78 31.41
C ALA A 84 12.44 -5.99 30.32
N LEU A 85 12.13 -4.96 29.53
CA LEU A 85 11.25 -5.07 28.37
C LEU A 85 11.86 -5.98 27.28
N ALA A 86 13.14 -5.80 26.97
CA ALA A 86 13.81 -6.56 25.93
C ALA A 86 13.92 -8.06 26.23
N LYS A 87 13.95 -8.44 27.51
CA LYS A 87 13.88 -9.84 27.96
C LYS A 87 12.53 -10.51 27.67
N GLN A 88 11.46 -9.74 27.47
CA GLN A 88 10.14 -10.27 27.11
C GLN A 88 10.02 -10.61 25.61
N TRP A 89 10.88 -10.04 24.77
CA TRP A 89 10.85 -10.25 23.33
C TRP A 89 11.59 -11.52 22.90
N GLU A 90 11.28 -12.00 21.69
CA GLU A 90 11.97 -13.18 21.16
C GLU A 90 13.44 -12.86 20.80
N ARG A 91 14.37 -13.68 21.25
CA ARG A 91 15.78 -13.52 20.91
C ARG A 91 16.11 -14.09 19.54
N ARG A 92 16.61 -13.24 18.64
CA ARG A 92 17.24 -13.66 17.39
C ARG A 92 18.71 -13.99 17.63
N LYS A 93 19.08 -15.25 17.43
CA LYS A 93 20.50 -15.69 17.46
C LYS A 93 21.23 -15.08 16.26
N CYS A 94 22.26 -14.28 16.53
CA CYS A 94 23.21 -13.83 15.54
C CYS A 94 24.47 -14.70 15.68
N ASN A 95 25.02 -15.19 14.56
CA ASN A 95 26.11 -16.17 14.57
C ASN A 95 27.49 -15.51 14.77
N HIS A 96 27.59 -14.58 15.71
CA HIS A 96 28.83 -13.85 16.01
C HIS A 96 29.49 -14.46 17.24
N ARG A 97 30.80 -14.71 17.17
CA ARG A 97 31.58 -15.21 18.32
C ARG A 97 31.75 -14.13 19.38
N GLU A 98 32.07 -12.92 18.92
CA GLU A 98 32.19 -11.73 19.75
C GLU A 98 31.04 -10.77 19.45
N PRO A 99 30.53 -10.04 20.45
CA PRO A 99 29.45 -9.09 20.25
C PRO A 99 29.92 -7.93 19.36
N LEU A 100 29.39 -7.86 18.15
CA LEU A 100 29.62 -6.74 17.25
C LEU A 100 28.78 -5.53 17.65
N ALA A 101 29.16 -4.35 17.13
CA ALA A 101 28.33 -3.16 17.20
C ALA A 101 26.92 -3.44 16.61
N PRO A 102 25.84 -2.85 17.17
CA PRO A 102 24.46 -3.10 16.73
C PRO A 102 24.26 -2.91 15.22
N LEU A 103 24.89 -1.89 14.64
CA LEU A 103 24.80 -1.60 13.21
C LEU A 103 25.33 -2.75 12.35
N ALA A 104 26.56 -3.20 12.61
CA ALA A 104 27.18 -4.28 11.86
C ALA A 104 26.43 -5.61 12.05
N CYS A 105 25.92 -5.86 13.27
CA CYS A 105 25.10 -7.05 13.54
C CYS A 105 23.82 -7.04 12.70
N LEU A 106 23.06 -5.94 12.72
CA LEU A 106 21.79 -5.82 12.01
C LEU A 106 21.96 -5.89 10.49
N GLU A 107 23.02 -5.28 9.94
CA GLU A 107 23.38 -5.41 8.53
C GLU A 107 23.60 -6.87 8.12
N GLN A 108 24.35 -7.63 8.91
CA GLN A 108 24.61 -9.05 8.63
C GLN A 108 23.36 -9.93 8.82
N VAL A 109 22.52 -9.65 9.83
CA VAL A 109 21.31 -10.42 10.11
C VAL A 109 20.23 -10.21 9.04
N ILE A 110 20.05 -8.99 8.57
CA ILE A 110 19.09 -8.66 7.51
C ILE A 110 19.63 -9.11 6.15
N GLY A 111 20.91 -8.87 5.90
CA GLY A 111 21.57 -9.12 4.63
C GLY A 111 21.11 -8.19 3.51
N PRO A 112 21.67 -8.32 2.30
CA PRO A 112 21.40 -7.39 1.19
C PRO A 112 19.99 -7.52 0.60
N THR A 113 19.29 -8.64 0.80
CA THR A 113 18.00 -8.93 0.15
C THR A 113 16.86 -9.23 1.12
N ASN A 114 17.05 -8.99 2.43
CA ASN A 114 16.04 -9.21 3.48
C ASN A 114 15.27 -10.54 3.35
N LYS A 115 15.99 -11.67 3.26
CA LYS A 115 15.41 -13.00 2.99
C LYS A 115 14.31 -13.40 3.98
N HIS A 116 14.45 -12.98 5.24
CA HIS A 116 13.54 -13.32 6.32
C HIS A 116 12.39 -12.32 6.49
N ARG A 117 12.36 -11.24 5.68
CA ARG A 117 11.31 -10.21 5.71
C ARG A 117 11.16 -9.57 7.08
N TYR A 118 12.28 -9.07 7.59
CA TYR A 118 12.28 -8.25 8.79
C TYR A 118 11.74 -6.85 8.52
N MET A 119 11.11 -6.29 9.54
CA MET A 119 10.95 -4.85 9.71
C MET A 119 11.98 -4.40 10.74
N LEU A 120 12.53 -3.21 10.58
CA LEU A 120 13.52 -2.66 11.50
C LEU A 120 12.87 -1.57 12.37
N ALA A 121 13.10 -1.63 13.68
CA ALA A 121 12.77 -0.57 14.62
C ALA A 121 14.07 -0.01 15.21
N ALA A 122 14.49 1.16 14.72
CA ALA A 122 15.76 1.79 15.08
C ALA A 122 15.61 3.31 15.11
N ASN A 123 16.24 3.98 16.08
CA ASN A 123 16.21 5.44 16.16
C ASN A 123 17.46 6.08 15.56
N GLU A 124 18.60 5.40 15.67
CA GLU A 124 19.89 5.85 15.16
C GLU A 124 19.82 6.25 13.67
N PRO A 125 19.98 7.55 13.34
CA PRO A 125 20.00 8.02 11.96
C PRO A 125 21.06 7.34 11.06
N PRO A 126 22.31 7.08 11.50
CA PRO A 126 23.30 6.46 10.62
C PRO A 126 22.89 5.03 10.25
N LEU A 127 22.40 4.25 11.20
CA LEU A 127 21.89 2.89 10.99
C LEU A 127 20.75 2.87 9.98
N ARG A 128 19.76 3.76 10.17
CA ARG A 128 18.62 3.86 9.25
C ARG A 128 19.05 4.23 7.84
N ARG A 129 19.91 5.24 7.69
CA ARG A 129 20.39 5.70 6.38
C ARG A 129 21.20 4.61 5.65
N ALA A 130 22.06 3.88 6.36
CA ALA A 130 22.84 2.79 5.79
C ALA A 130 21.92 1.67 5.27
N LEU A 131 21.05 1.14 6.13
CA LEU A 131 20.16 0.03 5.76
C LEU A 131 19.14 0.43 4.70
N ARG A 132 18.62 1.67 4.73
CA ARG A 132 17.69 2.21 3.73
C ARG A 132 18.30 2.25 2.31
N ARG A 133 19.61 2.47 2.21
CA ARG A 133 20.35 2.54 0.94
C ARG A 133 20.82 1.18 0.44
N VAL A 134 21.10 0.24 1.35
CA VAL A 134 21.67 -1.05 0.99
C VAL A 134 20.58 -2.08 0.70
N VAL A 135 19.50 -2.10 1.49
CA VAL A 135 18.53 -3.21 1.50
C VAL A 135 17.20 -2.78 0.84
N PRO A 136 16.79 -3.40 -0.28
CA PRO A 136 15.44 -3.24 -0.80
C PRO A 136 14.44 -4.01 0.06
N GLY A 137 13.22 -3.47 0.21
CA GLY A 137 12.13 -4.18 0.88
C GLY A 137 12.27 -4.24 2.41
N LEU A 138 12.95 -3.26 3.01
CA LEU A 138 13.10 -3.14 4.47
C LEU A 138 12.23 -1.99 5.00
N PRO A 139 11.07 -2.28 5.64
CA PRO A 139 10.31 -1.26 6.35
C PRO A 139 11.05 -0.83 7.62
N ILE A 140 11.25 0.48 7.78
CA ILE A 140 11.93 1.06 8.94
C ILE A 140 10.95 1.88 9.76
N VAL A 141 10.94 1.64 11.07
CA VAL A 141 10.13 2.33 12.07
C VAL A 141 11.07 3.05 13.03
N HIS A 142 10.74 4.29 13.37
CA HIS A 142 11.50 5.10 14.33
C HIS A 142 10.58 6.02 15.15
N TYR A 143 11.14 6.61 16.19
CA TYR A 143 10.49 7.65 16.97
C TYR A 143 10.84 9.04 16.47
N SER A 144 9.81 9.89 16.36
CA SER A 144 9.97 11.33 16.18
C SER A 144 9.13 12.03 17.23
N GLN A 145 9.77 12.66 18.21
CA GLN A 145 9.11 13.46 19.26
C GLN A 145 7.91 12.73 19.89
N SER A 146 8.16 11.57 20.50
CA SER A 146 7.16 10.71 21.18
C SER A 146 6.14 9.99 20.28
N VAL A 147 6.23 10.10 18.95
CA VAL A 147 5.33 9.41 18.02
C VAL A 147 6.07 8.36 17.20
N LEU A 148 5.47 7.17 17.07
CA LEU A 148 5.95 6.10 16.21
C LEU A 148 5.67 6.44 14.74
N VAL A 149 6.71 6.43 13.91
CA VAL A 149 6.67 6.77 12.49
C VAL A 149 7.22 5.61 11.67
N LEU A 150 6.39 5.08 10.77
CA LEU A 150 6.83 4.20 9.69
C LEU A 150 7.37 5.07 8.56
N GLU A 151 8.62 4.86 8.18
CA GLU A 151 9.26 5.60 7.09
C GLU A 151 8.63 5.24 5.73
N PRO A 152 8.52 6.20 4.79
CA PRO A 152 8.13 5.89 3.42
C PRO A 152 9.14 4.93 2.76
N MET A 153 8.70 4.24 1.70
CA MET A 153 9.56 3.32 0.94
C MET A 153 10.88 4.00 0.53
N SER A 154 11.96 3.21 0.50
CA SER A 154 13.25 3.71 0.03
C SER A 154 13.31 3.74 -1.49
N ASP A 155 14.09 4.67 -2.04
CA ASP A 155 14.28 4.79 -3.49
C ASP A 155 14.82 3.48 -4.09
N VAL A 156 15.65 2.75 -3.33
CA VAL A 156 16.18 1.44 -3.71
C VAL A 156 15.07 0.39 -3.76
N THR A 157 14.16 0.41 -2.77
CA THR A 157 12.98 -0.46 -2.77
C THR A 157 12.06 -0.15 -3.94
N GLU A 158 11.82 1.13 -4.23
CA GLU A 158 10.96 1.55 -5.35
C GLU A 158 11.54 1.14 -6.70
N ARG A 159 12.85 1.35 -6.91
CA ARG A 159 13.54 0.88 -8.12
C ARG A 159 13.47 -0.64 -8.24
N TYR A 160 13.68 -1.36 -7.14
CA TYR A 160 13.59 -2.81 -7.13
C TYR A 160 12.17 -3.29 -7.50
N ILE A 161 11.13 -2.65 -6.95
CA ILE A 161 9.74 -2.92 -7.32
C ILE A 161 9.51 -2.66 -8.81
N ALA A 162 9.97 -1.53 -9.35
CA ALA A 162 9.83 -1.21 -10.77
C ALA A 162 10.50 -2.26 -11.66
N THR A 163 11.71 -2.71 -11.30
CA THR A 163 12.38 -3.81 -12.03
C THR A 163 11.60 -5.12 -11.93
N MET A 164 11.04 -5.45 -10.77
CA MET A 164 10.19 -6.64 -10.61
C MET A 164 8.91 -6.55 -11.43
N GLU A 165 8.28 -5.38 -11.51
CA GLU A 165 7.07 -5.15 -12.31
C GLU A 165 7.36 -5.28 -13.80
N VAL A 166 8.44 -4.65 -14.29
CA VAL A 166 8.88 -4.80 -15.68
C VAL A 166 9.18 -6.26 -16.00
N ASN A 167 9.85 -6.99 -15.10
CA ASN A 167 10.15 -8.41 -15.30
C ASN A 167 8.89 -9.30 -15.30
N LYS A 168 7.87 -8.95 -14.51
CA LYS A 168 6.57 -9.66 -14.49
C LYS A 168 5.71 -9.35 -15.71
N SER A 169 5.76 -8.12 -16.21
CA SER A 169 5.03 -7.68 -17.40
C SER A 169 5.77 -7.98 -18.71
N ALA A 170 7.04 -8.37 -18.65
CA ALA A 170 7.82 -8.72 -19.82
C ALA A 170 7.24 -9.98 -20.48
N ILE A 171 6.89 -9.84 -21.76
CA ILE A 171 6.50 -10.95 -22.65
C ILE A 171 7.54 -12.06 -22.54
N SER A 172 7.09 -13.30 -22.33
CA SER A 172 7.99 -14.46 -22.20
C SER A 172 8.89 -14.59 -23.43
N SER A 173 10.11 -15.12 -23.26
CA SER A 173 11.01 -15.38 -24.40
C SER A 173 10.35 -16.24 -25.49
N THR A 174 9.43 -17.12 -25.12
CA THR A 174 8.64 -17.94 -26.04
C THR A 174 7.60 -17.12 -26.80
N GLU A 175 6.84 -16.27 -26.10
CA GLU A 175 5.86 -15.37 -26.70
C GLU A 175 6.53 -14.34 -27.62
N ARG A 176 7.72 -13.82 -27.26
CA ARG A 176 8.49 -12.93 -28.14
C ARG A 176 8.91 -13.63 -29.43
N LYS A 177 9.29 -14.91 -29.36
CA LYS A 177 9.64 -15.71 -30.54
C LYS A 177 8.42 -15.98 -31.43
N LEU A 178 7.27 -16.29 -30.83
CA LEU A 178 6.02 -16.50 -31.57
C LEU A 178 5.58 -15.21 -32.28
N LEU A 179 5.62 -14.06 -31.60
CA LEU A 179 5.30 -12.76 -32.21
C LEU A 179 6.29 -12.36 -33.33
N ALA A 180 7.57 -12.71 -33.19
CA ALA A 180 8.56 -12.50 -34.24
C ALA A 180 8.31 -13.40 -35.46
N GLN A 181 7.93 -14.65 -35.24
CA GLN A 181 7.58 -15.58 -36.33
C GLN A 181 6.28 -15.16 -37.05
N ASP A 182 5.27 -14.69 -36.32
CA ASP A 182 4.01 -14.22 -36.92
C ASP A 182 4.24 -12.95 -37.77
N THR A 183 5.14 -12.05 -37.35
CA THR A 183 5.48 -10.85 -38.14
C THR A 183 6.32 -11.17 -39.38
N GLU A 184 7.20 -12.17 -39.33
CA GLU A 184 7.91 -12.68 -40.51
C GLU A 184 6.97 -13.42 -41.48
N ALA A 185 5.96 -14.13 -40.96
CA ALA A 185 4.94 -14.81 -41.74
C ALA A 185 3.93 -13.83 -42.40
N GLU A 186 3.62 -12.70 -41.78
CA GLU A 186 2.82 -11.62 -42.41
C GLU A 186 3.63 -10.82 -43.45
N ALA A 187 4.94 -10.65 -43.28
CA ALA A 187 5.78 -9.92 -44.23
C ALA A 187 6.05 -10.69 -45.53
N SER A 188 5.83 -12.00 -45.53
CA SER A 188 6.02 -12.88 -46.70
C SER A 188 4.70 -13.24 -47.42
N GLN A 189 3.55 -12.75 -46.94
CA GLN A 189 2.29 -12.86 -47.67
C GLN A 189 2.15 -11.67 -48.65
N PRO A 190 1.88 -11.92 -49.95
CA PRO A 190 1.51 -10.84 -50.85
C PRO A 190 0.20 -10.24 -50.34
N ALA A 191 0.12 -8.91 -50.26
CA ALA A 191 -1.03 -8.16 -49.79
C ALA A 191 -2.34 -8.69 -50.41
N LEU A 192 -3.08 -9.48 -49.62
CA LEU A 192 -4.39 -9.98 -50.03
C LEU A 192 -5.33 -8.77 -50.13
N GLN A 193 -5.80 -8.52 -51.35
CA GLN A 193 -6.77 -7.49 -51.68
C GLN A 193 -7.98 -7.56 -50.74
N PRO A 194 -8.58 -6.41 -50.37
CA PRO A 194 -9.66 -6.38 -49.39
C PRO A 194 -10.86 -7.19 -49.88
N VAL A 195 -11.10 -8.33 -49.22
CA VAL A 195 -12.30 -9.13 -49.44
C VAL A 195 -13.52 -8.28 -49.08
N LYS A 196 -14.37 -8.01 -50.07
CA LYS A 196 -15.65 -7.31 -49.88
C LYS A 196 -16.44 -8.00 -48.76
N ARG A 197 -16.56 -7.32 -47.62
CA ARG A 197 -17.35 -7.80 -46.48
C ARG A 197 -18.79 -8.03 -46.94
N LYS A 198 -19.26 -9.28 -46.84
CA LYS A 198 -20.67 -9.61 -47.05
C LYS A 198 -21.47 -8.80 -46.03
N ARG A 199 -22.37 -7.95 -46.54
CA ARG A 199 -23.28 -7.16 -45.72
C ARG A 199 -24.04 -8.10 -44.77
N PRO A 200 -24.27 -7.72 -43.50
CA PRO A 200 -25.07 -8.51 -42.59
C PRO A 200 -26.43 -8.81 -43.23
N LYS A 201 -26.83 -10.08 -43.21
CA LYS A 201 -28.20 -10.49 -43.51
C LYS A 201 -29.14 -9.76 -42.55
N ALA A 202 -30.35 -9.48 -43.02
CA ALA A 202 -31.43 -8.70 -42.41
C ALA A 202 -31.48 -8.71 -40.87
N PRO A 203 -31.94 -7.62 -40.22
CA PRO A 203 -31.98 -7.54 -38.77
C PRO A 203 -32.77 -8.72 -38.17
N ASN A 204 -32.22 -9.26 -37.09
CA ASN A 204 -32.77 -10.38 -36.33
C ASN A 204 -34.29 -10.19 -36.12
N PRO A 205 -35.14 -11.16 -36.53
CA PRO A 205 -36.60 -11.01 -36.57
C PRO A 205 -37.27 -10.77 -35.21
N LEU A 206 -36.54 -10.88 -34.09
CA LEU A 206 -37.01 -10.51 -32.75
C LEU A 206 -36.85 -9.01 -32.42
N SER A 207 -36.14 -8.24 -33.25
CA SER A 207 -35.78 -6.83 -33.00
C SER A 207 -36.62 -5.79 -33.76
N VAL A 208 -37.62 -6.22 -34.54
CA VAL A 208 -38.55 -5.30 -35.21
C VAL A 208 -39.79 -5.11 -34.33
N LYS A 209 -39.89 -3.96 -33.66
CA LYS A 209 -41.13 -3.55 -32.99
C LYS A 209 -42.21 -3.36 -34.05
N LYS A 210 -43.36 -4.04 -33.89
CA LYS A 210 -44.50 -3.96 -34.80
C LYS A 210 -44.93 -2.48 -34.97
N PRO A 211 -45.13 -1.99 -36.20
CA PRO A 211 -45.60 -0.63 -36.44
C PRO A 211 -47.02 -0.47 -35.89
N LYS A 212 -47.23 0.58 -35.09
CA LYS A 212 -48.53 0.94 -34.54
C LYS A 212 -49.33 1.64 -35.64
N ASN A 213 -50.50 1.08 -35.96
CA ASN A 213 -51.40 1.60 -36.99
C ASN A 213 -52.12 2.84 -36.44
N GLU A 214 -51.72 4.04 -36.84
CA GLU A 214 -52.46 5.26 -36.56
C GLU A 214 -53.52 5.47 -37.64
N LYS A 215 -54.78 5.21 -37.30
CA LYS A 215 -55.93 5.70 -38.06
C LYS A 215 -56.59 6.85 -37.29
N LYS A 216 -56.80 7.93 -38.05
CA LYS A 216 -57.27 9.27 -37.68
C LYS A 216 -58.60 9.27 -36.92
N ALA A 217 -58.72 10.19 -35.95
CA ALA A 217 -59.98 10.60 -35.33
C ALA A 217 -60.83 11.45 -36.31
N PRO A 218 -62.15 11.66 -36.08
CA PRO A 218 -62.58 12.69 -35.11
C PRO A 218 -63.97 12.56 -34.40
N LYS A 219 -64.08 13.28 -33.26
CA LYS A 219 -65.19 14.08 -32.67
C LYS A 219 -66.37 13.46 -31.85
N ARG A 220 -66.25 13.65 -30.52
CA ARG A 220 -67.10 14.39 -29.54
C ARG A 220 -68.52 13.89 -29.14
N ALA A 221 -68.71 13.55 -27.85
CA ALA A 221 -69.71 14.09 -26.90
C ALA A 221 -69.55 13.45 -25.47
N GLU A 222 -69.76 14.21 -24.41
CA GLU A 222 -69.76 13.87 -22.95
C GLU A 222 -71.22 13.81 -22.40
N PRO A 223 -71.52 13.54 -21.09
CA PRO A 223 -71.02 12.61 -20.03
C PRO A 223 -72.24 11.86 -19.36
N PRO A 224 -72.32 11.47 -18.05
CA PRO A 224 -71.39 10.98 -16.98
C PRO A 224 -71.80 9.55 -16.45
N THR A 225 -71.06 8.82 -15.57
CA THR A 225 -71.15 8.86 -14.08
C THR A 225 -70.44 7.63 -13.45
N SER A 226 -69.66 7.86 -12.37
CA SER A 226 -69.28 7.00 -11.19
C SER A 226 -68.66 5.59 -11.42
N THR A 227 -67.80 4.98 -10.59
CA THR A 227 -67.38 5.04 -9.17
C THR A 227 -66.02 4.30 -8.99
N HIS A 228 -65.23 4.70 -7.97
CA HIS A 228 -64.30 3.92 -7.09
C HIS A 228 -63.25 2.93 -7.72
N THR A 229 -62.00 2.76 -7.29
CA THR A 229 -61.24 3.04 -6.05
C THR A 229 -59.76 2.64 -6.27
N THR A 230 -58.82 3.38 -5.66
CA THR A 230 -57.47 2.98 -5.11
C THR A 230 -56.46 2.24 -6.02
N ALA A 231 -55.16 2.49 -6.04
CA ALA A 231 -54.26 3.37 -5.29
C ALA A 231 -52.86 3.33 -5.98
N GLN A 232 -52.11 4.44 -5.84
CA GLN A 232 -50.63 4.51 -5.66
C GLN A 232 -49.72 3.90 -6.75
N GLN A 233 -48.64 4.52 -7.24
CA GLN A 233 -47.81 5.63 -6.79
C GLN A 233 -46.99 6.11 -8.00
N THR A 234 -46.79 7.42 -8.10
CA THR A 234 -45.91 8.05 -9.08
C THR A 234 -44.62 8.53 -8.39
N SER A 235 -43.64 8.86 -9.22
CA SER A 235 -42.55 9.82 -8.95
C SER A 235 -41.29 9.22 -8.27
N ARG A 236 -40.05 9.63 -8.57
CA ARG A 236 -39.53 10.70 -9.43
C ARG A 236 -38.03 10.46 -9.66
N ARG A 237 -37.63 10.87 -10.86
CA ARG A 237 -36.30 10.88 -11.48
C ARG A 237 -35.29 11.74 -10.69
N ARG A 238 -34.11 11.18 -10.42
CA ARG A 238 -32.99 11.85 -9.70
C ARG A 238 -32.28 12.88 -10.61
N LYS A 239 -32.05 14.05 -10.02
CA LYS A 239 -31.57 15.33 -10.59
C LYS A 239 -30.06 15.30 -10.83
N LYS A 240 -29.61 15.74 -12.01
CA LYS A 240 -28.21 16.09 -12.33
C LYS A 240 -28.10 17.63 -12.26
N ARG A 241 -27.26 18.16 -11.38
CA ARG A 241 -26.76 19.54 -11.35
C ARG A 241 -25.27 19.40 -11.04
N GLY A 242 -24.32 19.98 -11.76
CA GLY A 242 -24.34 21.29 -12.42
C GLY A 242 -23.23 22.08 -11.74
N ARG A 243 -22.04 22.07 -12.35
CA ARG A 243 -20.78 22.64 -11.87
C ARG A 243 -20.80 24.14 -12.22
N GLY A 244 -20.79 25.00 -11.21
CA GLY A 244 -20.75 26.46 -11.38
C GLY A 244 -19.40 27.01 -10.97
N SER A 245 -18.66 27.52 -11.94
CA SER A 245 -17.52 28.43 -11.80
C SER A 245 -18.04 29.86 -11.63
N GLY A 246 -17.55 30.58 -10.63
CA GLY A 246 -17.81 32.01 -10.44
C GLY A 246 -16.49 32.73 -10.19
N ALA A 247 -16.16 33.63 -11.11
CA ALA A 247 -15.07 34.59 -11.02
C ALA A 247 -15.38 35.65 -9.97
N VAL A 248 -14.34 36.21 -9.34
CA VAL A 248 -14.43 37.39 -8.49
C VAL A 248 -13.44 38.41 -9.02
N GLU A 249 -13.97 39.50 -9.57
CA GLU A 249 -13.28 40.74 -9.89
C GLU A 249 -13.59 41.80 -8.82
N ALA A 250 -12.72 42.80 -8.79
CA ALA A 250 -12.51 43.81 -7.76
C ALA A 250 -13.59 44.90 -7.64
N SER A 251 -13.64 45.58 -6.49
CA SER A 251 -13.41 47.04 -6.31
C SER A 251 -14.19 47.68 -5.14
N HIS A 252 -13.57 48.75 -4.59
CA HIS A 252 -14.08 49.85 -3.74
C HIS A 252 -14.36 49.59 -2.25
N ASP A 253 -13.58 50.19 -1.32
CA ASP A 253 -13.58 51.59 -0.81
C ASP A 253 -14.78 51.89 0.10
N THR A 254 -14.52 52.14 1.40
CA THR A 254 -14.84 53.36 2.18
C THR A 254 -14.68 53.12 3.70
N ASP A 255 -14.03 54.09 4.35
CA ASP A 255 -13.89 54.46 5.77
C ASP A 255 -13.28 53.48 6.79
#